data_AF-E0STI3-F1
#
_entry.id   AF-E0STI3-F1
#
_cell.length_a   1.000
_cell.length_b   1.000
_cell.length_c   1.000
_cell.angle_alpha   90.00
_cell.angle_beta   90.00
_cell.angle_gamma   90.00
#
_symmetry.space_group_name_H-M   'P 1'
#
loop_
_entity.id
_entity.type
_entity.pdbx_description
1 polymer ?
#
loop_
_entity_poly.entity_id
_entity_poly.type
_entity_poly.pdbx_seq_one_letter_code
_entity_poly.pdbx_strand_id
1 'polypeptide(L)'
;MIQNKSMNYVGEEIDVYKDLIRKLKKLADKYSIQYALLWYIYLRKDVKFGELYKLYNYLSNNSVVREATVRKQLQQLERKGLVRRYEDKYVALVDPKDVEDLFDRDRSKVGRIGAAIRHLRIEQKNLKVSPGLVYYTKQVIEAAKELVRKGRRSVALDLLTHTLLPLRENEILWLWHGDLFVYYTSKTGAARFRAIKSEEISKLLRKLGFSEGIMIFHVLGHNEASRIIHKLFQRGPYSWPWARSVSYGLKQIGLLQEIDDLYKIQLKRMDNRIELTLWNLYTKELIASYSIDWSGKELPEPLKDRSYVVATVLGRQHVKQEIEVDSYFSKWSM
;
A
#
# COMPACT_ATOMS: atom_id res chain seq x y z
N MET A 1 28.66 -57.78 -2.72
CA MET A 1 28.81 -56.67 -3.67
C MET A 1 27.56 -55.80 -3.65
N ILE A 2 27.51 -54.80 -2.78
CA ILE A 2 26.50 -53.72 -2.84
C ILE A 2 27.24 -52.42 -2.52
N GLN A 3 27.83 -51.81 -3.53
CA GLN A 3 28.25 -50.41 -3.54
C GLN A 3 28.02 -49.87 -4.95
N ASN A 4 27.76 -48.57 -5.06
CA ASN A 4 27.41 -47.80 -6.26
C ASN A 4 25.92 -47.66 -6.62
N LYS A 5 25.11 -47.17 -5.67
CA LYS A 5 23.88 -46.41 -6.01
C LYS A 5 23.79 -45.01 -5.37
N SER A 6 24.80 -44.58 -4.61
CA SER A 6 24.82 -43.33 -3.84
C SER A 6 25.50 -42.14 -4.53
N MET A 7 26.11 -42.35 -5.72
CA MET A 7 26.96 -41.33 -6.37
C MET A 7 26.25 -40.50 -7.44
N ASN A 8 25.08 -40.96 -7.95
CA ASN A 8 24.30 -40.24 -8.96
C ASN A 8 23.37 -39.16 -8.37
N TYR A 9 22.94 -39.31 -7.11
CA TYR A 9 22.05 -38.33 -6.45
C TYR A 9 22.74 -36.99 -6.15
N VAL A 10 24.04 -37.02 -5.86
CA VAL A 10 24.81 -35.81 -5.50
C VAL A 10 25.08 -34.92 -6.72
N GLY A 11 25.25 -35.51 -7.91
CA GLY A 11 25.45 -34.76 -9.16
C GLY A 11 24.18 -34.02 -9.60
N GLU A 12 23.02 -34.67 -9.50
CA GLU A 12 21.73 -34.07 -9.86
C GLU A 12 21.35 -32.91 -8.93
N GLU A 13 21.56 -33.03 -7.62
CA GLU A 13 21.30 -31.94 -6.67
C GLU A 13 22.18 -30.70 -6.91
N ILE A 14 23.45 -30.90 -7.29
CA ILE A 14 24.38 -29.82 -7.60
C ILE A 14 23.94 -29.07 -8.86
N ASP A 15 23.51 -29.77 -9.89
CA ASP A 15 23.06 -29.16 -11.15
C ASP A 15 21.70 -28.46 -11.01
N VAL A 16 20.77 -29.02 -10.21
CA VAL A 16 19.51 -28.36 -9.85
C VAL A 16 19.76 -27.07 -9.07
N TYR A 17 20.69 -27.08 -8.12
CA TYR A 17 21.05 -25.88 -7.36
C TYR A 17 21.69 -24.80 -8.24
N LYS A 18 22.61 -25.17 -9.14
CA LYS A 18 23.21 -24.24 -10.11
C LYS A 18 22.15 -23.63 -11.03
N ASP A 19 21.21 -24.43 -11.53
CA ASP A 19 20.14 -23.93 -12.39
C ASP A 19 19.20 -22.97 -11.63
N LEU A 20 18.84 -23.29 -10.39
CA LEU A 20 18.07 -22.41 -9.52
C LEU A 20 18.76 -21.06 -9.33
N ILE A 21 20.04 -21.07 -8.98
CA ILE A 21 20.83 -19.85 -8.78
C ILE A 21 20.88 -19.00 -10.05
N ARG A 22 21.05 -19.63 -11.22
CA ARG A 22 21.01 -18.95 -12.53
C ARG A 22 19.64 -18.31 -12.80
N LYS A 23 18.54 -18.99 -12.49
CA LYS A 23 17.17 -18.46 -12.61
C LYS A 23 16.94 -17.28 -11.66
N LEU A 24 17.39 -17.37 -10.41
CA LEU A 24 17.31 -16.30 -9.43
C LEU A 24 18.13 -15.08 -9.85
N LYS A 25 19.28 -15.30 -10.50
CA LYS A 25 20.08 -14.23 -11.07
C LYS A 25 19.32 -13.48 -12.17
N LYS A 26 18.69 -14.21 -13.09
CA LYS A 26 17.81 -13.61 -14.11
C LYS A 26 16.65 -12.83 -13.48
N LEU A 27 16.03 -13.33 -12.41
CA LEU A 27 14.97 -12.63 -11.69
C LEU A 27 15.48 -11.35 -11.01
N ALA A 28 16.66 -11.41 -10.38
CA ALA A 28 17.30 -10.26 -9.76
C ALA A 28 17.63 -9.16 -10.79
N ASP A 29 18.09 -9.59 -11.97
CA ASP A 29 18.41 -8.71 -13.07
C ASP A 29 17.17 -8.20 -13.81
N LYS A 30 16.03 -8.90 -13.77
CA LYS A 30 14.78 -8.41 -14.37
C LYS A 30 14.01 -7.46 -13.44
N TYR A 31 13.88 -7.82 -12.16
CA TYR A 31 13.02 -7.12 -11.19
C TYR A 31 13.82 -6.47 -10.06
N SER A 32 14.37 -7.28 -9.16
CA SER A 32 15.25 -6.81 -8.08
C SER A 32 15.84 -8.00 -7.32
N ILE A 33 16.99 -7.79 -6.66
CA ILE A 33 17.55 -8.79 -5.75
C ILE A 33 16.53 -9.14 -4.64
N GLN A 34 15.73 -8.19 -4.15
CA GLN A 34 14.67 -8.48 -3.17
C GLN A 34 13.67 -9.51 -3.68
N TYR A 35 13.27 -9.41 -4.95
CA TYR A 35 12.32 -10.34 -5.54
C TYR A 35 12.92 -11.75 -5.67
N ALA A 36 14.20 -11.83 -6.06
CA ALA A 36 14.92 -13.09 -6.08
C ALA A 36 15.05 -13.72 -4.68
N LEU A 37 15.31 -12.91 -3.64
CA LEU A 37 15.31 -13.42 -2.25
C LEU A 37 13.95 -13.98 -1.84
N LEU A 38 12.85 -13.29 -2.18
CA LEU A 38 11.50 -13.76 -1.88
C LEU A 38 11.22 -15.11 -2.57
N TRP A 39 11.58 -15.24 -3.84
CA TRP A 39 11.51 -16.51 -4.58
C TRP A 39 12.32 -17.63 -3.90
N TYR A 40 13.54 -17.33 -3.46
CA TYR A 40 14.37 -18.31 -2.78
C TYR A 40 13.76 -18.78 -1.46
N ILE A 41 13.28 -17.84 -0.64
CA ILE A 41 12.61 -18.14 0.63
C ILE A 41 11.36 -18.98 0.39
N TYR A 42 10.56 -18.64 -0.63
CA TYR A 42 9.35 -19.38 -0.99
C TYR A 42 9.65 -20.83 -1.40
N LEU A 43 10.65 -21.04 -2.26
CA LEU A 43 11.00 -22.38 -2.76
C LEU A 43 11.61 -23.28 -1.67
N ARG A 44 12.36 -22.68 -0.74
CA ARG A 44 13.06 -23.39 0.34
C ARG A 44 12.24 -23.53 1.62
N LYS A 45 11.07 -22.88 1.70
CA LYS A 45 10.10 -22.86 2.82
C LYS A 45 10.61 -22.20 4.10
N ASP A 46 11.82 -22.52 4.56
CA ASP A 46 12.44 -21.92 5.74
C ASP A 46 13.95 -21.72 5.54
N VAL A 47 14.41 -20.46 5.59
CA VAL A 47 15.80 -20.13 5.21
C VAL A 47 16.50 -19.31 6.30
N LYS A 48 17.70 -19.73 6.70
CA LYS A 48 18.52 -18.99 7.68
C LYS A 48 19.14 -17.74 7.06
N PHE A 49 19.38 -16.73 7.89
CA PHE A 49 20.04 -15.49 7.45
C PHE A 49 21.39 -15.73 6.74
N GLY A 50 22.23 -16.64 7.25
CA GLY A 50 23.55 -16.91 6.67
C GLY A 50 23.48 -17.43 5.23
N GLU A 51 22.43 -18.18 4.88
CA GLU A 51 22.21 -18.68 3.53
C GLU A 51 21.73 -17.55 2.60
N LEU A 52 20.80 -16.73 3.07
CA LEU A 52 20.32 -15.54 2.33
C LEU A 52 21.45 -14.54 2.09
N TYR A 53 22.37 -14.38 3.04
CA TYR A 53 23.54 -13.53 2.89
C TYR A 53 24.48 -14.03 1.79
N LYS A 54 24.76 -15.34 1.75
CA LYS A 54 25.57 -15.97 0.69
C LYS A 54 24.91 -15.80 -0.67
N LEU A 55 23.61 -16.08 -0.77
CA LEU A 55 22.83 -15.88 -1.99
C LEU A 55 22.86 -14.42 -2.45
N TYR A 56 22.64 -13.47 -1.54
CA TYR A 56 22.63 -12.05 -1.86
C TYR A 56 23.96 -11.61 -2.48
N ASN A 57 25.08 -12.01 -1.90
CA ASN A 57 26.42 -11.70 -2.41
C ASN A 57 26.64 -12.31 -3.79
N TYR A 58 26.20 -13.55 -4.02
CA TYR A 58 26.24 -14.17 -5.35
C TYR A 58 25.44 -13.37 -6.38
N LEU A 59 24.21 -12.94 -6.03
CA LEU A 59 23.36 -12.16 -6.93
C LEU A 59 23.89 -10.75 -7.22
N SER A 60 24.76 -10.22 -6.36
CA SER A 60 25.27 -8.83 -6.41
C SER A 60 26.51 -8.63 -7.29
N ASN A 61 26.92 -9.64 -8.08
CA ASN A 61 28.03 -9.59 -9.03
C ASN A 61 29.33 -8.98 -8.45
N ASN A 62 29.92 -9.64 -7.45
CA ASN A 62 31.29 -9.40 -6.92
C ASN A 62 31.53 -8.17 -6.01
N SER A 63 30.51 -7.43 -5.60
CA SER A 63 30.67 -6.52 -4.45
C SER A 63 30.35 -7.27 -3.16
N VAL A 64 31.32 -7.37 -2.24
CA VAL A 64 31.04 -7.89 -0.89
C VAL A 64 30.10 -6.90 -0.21
N VAL A 65 28.85 -7.32 -0.02
CA VAL A 65 27.82 -6.49 0.59
C VAL A 65 27.80 -6.75 2.09
N ARG A 66 27.77 -5.69 2.89
CA ARG A 66 27.68 -5.80 4.36
C ARG A 66 26.39 -6.51 4.77
N GLU A 67 26.44 -7.35 5.81
CA GLU A 67 25.26 -8.03 6.37
C GLU A 67 24.10 -7.07 6.66
N ALA A 68 24.41 -5.88 7.17
CA ALA A 68 23.42 -4.84 7.47
C ALA A 68 22.56 -4.46 6.26
N THR A 69 23.14 -4.48 5.06
CA THR A 69 22.39 -4.23 3.82
C THR A 69 21.39 -5.34 3.56
N VAL A 70 21.81 -6.61 3.67
CA VAL A 70 20.92 -7.76 3.48
C VAL A 70 19.80 -7.76 4.52
N ARG A 71 20.13 -7.51 5.80
CA ARG A 71 19.13 -7.35 6.87
C ARG A 71 18.12 -6.25 6.55
N LYS A 72 18.57 -5.11 6.01
CA LYS A 72 17.67 -4.03 5.58
C LYS A 72 16.73 -4.45 4.44
N GLN A 73 17.22 -5.24 3.48
CA GLN A 73 16.37 -5.77 2.40
C GLN A 73 15.31 -6.74 2.94
N LEU A 74 15.70 -7.63 3.86
CA LEU A 74 14.78 -8.57 4.51
C LEU A 74 13.75 -7.84 5.39
N GLN A 75 14.17 -6.83 6.15
CA GLN A 75 13.25 -5.96 6.90
C GLN A 75 12.25 -5.24 5.99
N GLN A 76 12.63 -4.88 4.75
CA GLN A 76 11.69 -4.30 3.80
C GLN A 76 10.67 -5.32 3.30
N LEU A 77 11.06 -6.58 3.09
CA LEU A 77 10.13 -7.66 2.78
C LEU A 77 9.18 -7.93 3.94
N GLU A 78 9.68 -7.94 5.19
CA GLU A 78 8.86 -8.07 6.40
C GLU A 78 7.87 -6.91 6.56
N ARG A 79 8.33 -5.67 6.36
CA ARG A 79 7.46 -4.48 6.44
C ARG A 79 6.35 -4.50 5.40
N LYS A 80 6.59 -5.11 4.23
CA LYS A 80 5.59 -5.33 3.18
C LYS A 80 4.67 -6.54 3.48
N GLY A 81 4.90 -7.30 4.55
CA GLY A 81 4.11 -8.50 4.86
C GLY A 81 4.43 -9.71 3.98
N LEU A 82 5.54 -9.70 3.22
CA LEU A 82 5.84 -10.75 2.24
C LEU A 82 6.60 -11.93 2.85
N VAL A 83 7.35 -11.66 3.91
CA VAL A 83 8.09 -12.66 4.68
C VAL A 83 7.92 -12.40 6.15
N ARG A 84 8.10 -13.42 6.97
CA ARG A 84 8.17 -13.32 8.42
C ARG A 84 9.40 -14.03 8.93
N ARG A 85 10.03 -13.45 9.95
CA ARG A 85 11.11 -14.08 10.68
C ARG A 85 10.56 -14.83 11.88
N TYR A 86 10.90 -16.11 11.96
CA TYR A 86 10.70 -16.96 13.12
C TYR A 86 12.09 -17.35 13.63
N GLU A 87 12.46 -16.88 14.82
CA GLU A 87 13.80 -17.08 15.40
C GLU A 87 14.96 -16.65 14.47
N ASP A 88 15.69 -17.59 13.88
CA ASP A 88 16.81 -17.36 12.95
C ASP A 88 16.45 -17.62 11.47
N LYS A 89 15.19 -17.98 11.19
CA LYS A 89 14.70 -18.35 9.86
C LYS A 89 13.70 -17.35 9.29
N TYR A 90 13.67 -17.27 7.97
CA TYR A 90 12.72 -16.50 7.18
C TYR A 90 11.79 -17.45 6.44
N VAL A 91 10.50 -17.14 6.46
CA VAL A 91 9.43 -17.88 5.78
C VAL A 91 8.66 -16.91 4.89
N ALA A 92 8.32 -17.34 3.68
CA ALA A 92 7.49 -16.56 2.76
C ALA A 92 6.01 -16.70 3.16
N LEU A 93 5.30 -15.58 3.21
CA LEU A 93 3.88 -15.54 3.55
C LEU A 93 2.97 -15.57 2.32
N VAL A 94 3.52 -15.34 1.13
CA VAL A 94 2.78 -15.24 -0.13
C VAL A 94 3.55 -15.93 -1.26
N ASP A 95 2.83 -16.36 -2.29
CA ASP A 95 3.44 -16.77 -3.56
C ASP A 95 4.08 -15.53 -4.22
N PRO A 96 5.38 -15.55 -4.56
CA PRO A 96 6.06 -14.45 -5.23
C PRO A 96 5.40 -14.03 -6.55
N LYS A 97 4.66 -14.91 -7.24
CA LYS A 97 3.92 -14.57 -8.46
C LYS A 97 2.79 -13.57 -8.20
N ASP A 98 2.13 -13.68 -7.04
CA ASP A 98 0.99 -12.83 -6.68
C ASP A 98 1.41 -11.38 -6.35
N VAL A 99 2.70 -11.13 -6.13
CA VAL A 99 3.24 -9.85 -5.65
C VAL A 99 4.36 -9.30 -6.53
N GLU A 100 4.48 -9.81 -7.76
CA GLU A 100 5.48 -9.39 -8.75
C GLU A 100 5.44 -7.86 -8.98
N ASP A 101 4.22 -7.29 -9.02
CA ASP A 101 3.95 -5.86 -9.24
C ASP A 101 4.59 -4.94 -8.18
N LEU A 102 5.00 -5.48 -7.03
CA LEU A 102 5.67 -4.72 -5.97
C LEU A 102 7.16 -4.45 -6.25
N PHE A 103 7.76 -5.11 -7.24
CA PHE A 103 9.21 -5.17 -7.46
C PHE A 103 9.63 -4.61 -8.82
N ASP A 104 9.52 -3.29 -8.96
CA ASP A 104 10.00 -2.55 -10.15
C ASP A 104 11.42 -1.95 -9.92
N ARG A 105 12.32 -2.09 -10.91
CA ARG A 105 13.73 -1.64 -10.87
C ARG A 105 13.87 -0.13 -10.68
N ASP A 106 12.91 0.66 -11.16
CA ASP A 106 13.00 2.12 -11.17
C ASP A 106 12.96 2.74 -9.77
N ARG A 107 12.50 2.02 -8.75
CA ARG A 107 12.51 2.48 -7.35
C ARG A 107 13.86 2.41 -6.64
N SER A 108 14.79 1.56 -7.08
CA SER A 108 16.07 1.37 -6.37
C SER A 108 17.01 2.58 -6.48
N LYS A 109 16.78 3.50 -7.43
CA LYS A 109 17.56 4.73 -7.60
C LYS A 109 17.12 5.86 -6.65
N VAL A 110 15.82 5.97 -6.35
CA VAL A 110 15.24 7.09 -5.55
C VAL A 110 15.49 6.95 -4.04
N GLY A 111 15.73 5.72 -3.56
CA GLY A 111 16.02 5.43 -2.14
C GLY A 111 17.33 5.99 -1.59
N ARG A 112 18.24 6.51 -2.45
CA ARG A 112 19.54 7.08 -2.03
C ARG A 112 19.40 8.47 -1.40
N ILE A 113 18.42 9.27 -1.83
CA ILE A 113 18.25 10.66 -1.38
C ILE A 113 17.67 10.71 0.05
N GLY A 114 16.74 9.82 0.38
CA GLY A 114 16.10 9.79 1.71
C GLY A 114 16.98 9.23 2.84
N ALA A 115 18.20 8.77 2.54
CA ALA A 115 19.11 8.16 3.50
C ALA A 115 19.92 9.18 4.31
N ALA A 116 19.99 10.44 3.86
CA ALA A 116 20.78 11.52 4.45
C ALA A 116 20.11 12.20 5.67
N ILE A 117 18.82 11.96 5.93
CA ILE A 117 18.04 12.67 6.97
C ILE A 117 17.77 11.74 8.17
N ARG A 118 18.78 11.03 8.68
CA ARG A 118 18.59 9.92 9.65
C ARG A 118 19.21 10.13 11.04
N HIS A 119 19.32 11.38 11.51
CA HIS A 119 20.01 11.70 12.75
C HIS A 119 19.18 12.43 13.81
N LEU A 120 17.89 12.12 13.99
CA LEU A 120 17.14 12.64 15.14
C LEU A 120 16.25 11.56 15.77
N ARG A 121 16.62 11.14 16.99
CA ARG A 121 15.83 10.33 17.91
C ARG A 121 14.86 11.26 18.64
N ILE A 122 13.56 10.96 18.67
CA ILE A 122 12.62 11.61 19.60
C ILE A 122 11.58 10.59 20.12
N GLU A 123 11.36 10.67 21.43
CA GLU A 123 10.46 9.87 22.25
C GLU A 123 9.00 10.35 22.19
N GLN A 124 8.08 9.46 22.55
CA GLN A 124 6.63 9.65 22.54
C GLN A 124 6.14 10.58 23.67
N LYS A 125 5.10 11.38 23.38
CA LYS A 125 4.27 12.04 24.40
C LYS A 125 2.77 11.87 24.15
N ASN A 126 2.06 11.83 25.26
CA ASN A 126 0.66 11.49 25.50
C ASN A 126 -0.37 12.18 24.59
N LEU A 127 -1.37 11.41 24.15
CA LEU A 127 -2.47 11.84 23.28
C LEU A 127 -3.56 12.59 24.06
N LYS A 128 -3.51 13.92 24.06
CA LYS A 128 -4.73 14.75 24.12
C LYS A 128 -5.17 15.04 22.68
N VAL A 129 -6.45 14.84 22.37
CA VAL A 129 -6.99 15.22 21.06
C VAL A 129 -6.91 16.74 20.92
N SER A 130 -6.26 17.21 19.86
CA SER A 130 -6.13 18.64 19.58
C SER A 130 -7.50 19.28 19.32
N PRO A 131 -7.81 20.44 19.93
CA PRO A 131 -9.01 21.22 19.60
C PRO A 131 -9.11 21.56 18.11
N GLY A 132 -7.97 21.79 17.45
CA GLY A 132 -7.91 22.07 16.01
C GLY A 132 -8.37 20.89 15.16
N LEU A 133 -7.91 19.67 15.47
CA LEU A 133 -8.32 18.46 14.77
C LEU A 133 -9.83 18.24 14.89
N VAL A 134 -10.40 18.42 16.09
CA VAL A 134 -11.84 18.32 16.34
C VAL A 134 -12.61 19.35 15.52
N TYR A 135 -12.15 20.61 15.53
CA TYR A 135 -12.76 21.70 14.78
C TYR A 135 -12.83 21.38 13.28
N TYR A 136 -11.70 21.06 12.63
CA TYR A 136 -11.68 20.81 11.19
C TYR A 136 -12.42 19.53 10.81
N THR A 137 -12.35 18.47 11.63
CA THR A 137 -13.13 17.25 11.39
C THR A 137 -14.63 17.56 11.40
N LYS A 138 -15.09 18.37 12.37
CA LYS A 138 -16.49 18.80 12.43
C LYS A 138 -16.88 19.65 11.22
N GLN A 139 -16.06 20.64 10.84
CA GLN A 139 -16.32 21.49 9.67
C GLN A 139 -16.47 20.67 8.38
N VAL A 140 -15.57 19.69 8.17
CA VAL A 140 -15.63 18.77 7.03
C VAL A 140 -16.92 17.96 7.04
N ILE A 141 -17.30 17.38 8.19
CA ILE A 141 -18.51 16.56 8.32
C ILE A 141 -19.78 17.40 8.06
N GLU A 142 -19.86 18.61 8.61
CA GLU A 142 -21.01 19.50 8.38
C GLU A 142 -21.11 19.94 6.92
N ALA A 143 -19.98 20.26 6.28
CA ALA A 143 -19.94 20.55 4.84
C ALA A 143 -20.42 19.34 4.00
N ALA A 144 -19.99 18.13 4.35
CA ALA A 144 -20.42 16.91 3.67
C ALA A 144 -21.92 16.64 3.85
N LYS A 145 -22.47 16.81 5.07
CA LYS A 145 -23.92 16.70 5.33
C LYS A 145 -24.72 17.66 4.46
N GLU A 146 -24.27 18.92 4.38
CA GLU A 146 -24.95 19.94 3.59
C GLU A 146 -24.92 19.61 2.08
N LEU A 147 -23.80 19.11 1.58
CA LEU A 147 -23.69 18.64 0.20
C LEU A 147 -24.63 17.46 -0.08
N VAL A 148 -24.72 16.49 0.83
CA VAL A 148 -25.66 15.37 0.73
C VAL A 148 -27.11 15.84 0.71
N ARG A 149 -27.50 16.79 1.60
CA ARG A 149 -28.84 17.40 1.61
C ARG A 149 -29.19 18.09 0.30
N LYS A 150 -28.19 18.68 -0.38
CA LYS A 150 -28.30 19.30 -1.70
C LYS A 150 -28.24 18.32 -2.88
N GLY A 151 -28.19 17.01 -2.62
CA GLY A 151 -28.06 15.98 -3.65
C GLY A 151 -26.66 15.86 -4.27
N ARG A 152 -25.65 16.59 -3.77
CA ARG A 152 -24.27 16.62 -4.28
C ARG A 152 -23.42 15.50 -3.67
N ARG A 153 -23.87 14.26 -3.83
CA ARG A 153 -23.25 13.07 -3.19
C ARG A 153 -21.81 12.81 -3.62
N SER A 154 -21.48 12.97 -4.91
CA SER A 154 -20.10 12.78 -5.39
C SER A 154 -19.13 13.78 -4.77
N VAL A 155 -19.53 15.05 -4.66
CA VAL A 155 -18.75 16.13 -4.01
C VAL A 155 -18.56 15.84 -2.53
N ALA A 156 -19.62 15.40 -1.84
CA ALA A 156 -19.53 15.02 -0.43
C ALA A 156 -18.56 13.85 -0.21
N LEU A 157 -18.64 12.82 -1.06
CA LEU A 157 -17.75 11.67 -0.97
C LEU A 157 -16.30 12.03 -1.26
N ASP A 158 -16.04 12.87 -2.26
CA ASP A 158 -14.70 13.36 -2.61
C ASP A 158 -14.10 14.16 -1.45
N LEU A 159 -14.87 15.11 -0.89
CA LEU A 159 -14.45 15.89 0.27
C LEU A 159 -14.04 14.99 1.45
N LEU A 160 -14.88 14.01 1.81
CA LEU A 160 -14.59 13.08 2.91
C LEU A 160 -13.37 12.20 2.60
N THR A 161 -13.25 11.73 1.37
CA THR A 161 -12.15 10.87 0.90
C THR A 161 -10.81 11.57 1.03
N HIS A 162 -10.73 12.86 0.70
CA HIS A 162 -9.45 13.58 0.72
C HIS A 162 -9.15 14.33 2.03
N THR A 163 -10.02 14.19 3.03
CA THR A 163 -9.85 14.81 4.37
C THR A 163 -9.77 13.76 5.47
N LEU A 164 -10.72 12.83 5.51
CA LEU A 164 -10.84 11.83 6.57
C LEU A 164 -10.08 10.55 6.23
N LEU A 165 -9.87 10.25 4.95
CA LEU A 165 -9.01 9.17 4.49
C LEU A 165 -7.65 9.72 4.02
N PRO A 166 -6.59 8.89 3.98
CA PRO A 166 -5.22 9.34 3.75
C PRO A 166 -4.89 9.64 2.28
N LEU A 167 -5.89 9.88 1.44
CA LEU A 167 -5.73 10.08 0.00
C LEU A 167 -5.20 11.48 -0.29
N ARG A 168 -4.25 11.59 -1.22
CA ARG A 168 -3.85 12.88 -1.83
C ARG A 168 -4.87 13.33 -2.86
N GLU A 169 -4.78 14.59 -3.26
CA GLU A 169 -5.62 15.23 -4.28
C GLU A 169 -5.87 14.33 -5.50
N ASN A 170 -4.83 13.73 -6.08
CA ASN A 170 -4.94 12.93 -7.30
C ASN A 170 -5.08 11.41 -7.06
N GLU A 171 -5.37 10.97 -5.83
CA GLU A 171 -5.54 9.57 -5.47
C GLU A 171 -7.01 9.18 -5.48
N ILE A 172 -7.32 7.94 -5.87
CA ILE A 172 -8.71 7.54 -6.13
C ILE A 172 -9.13 6.46 -5.13
N LEU A 173 -10.25 6.67 -4.45
CA LEU A 173 -10.89 5.64 -3.64
C LEU A 173 -11.65 4.68 -4.56
N TRP A 174 -11.21 3.42 -4.58
CA TRP A 174 -11.77 2.40 -5.46
C TRP A 174 -12.84 1.56 -4.77
N LEU A 175 -12.62 1.16 -3.52
CA LEU A 175 -13.52 0.27 -2.79
C LEU A 175 -13.74 0.77 -1.36
N TRP A 176 -14.97 0.63 -0.90
CA TRP A 176 -15.33 0.57 0.51
C TRP A 176 -16.13 -0.71 0.76
N HIS A 177 -15.72 -1.52 1.74
CA HIS A 177 -16.39 -2.77 2.13
C HIS A 177 -16.20 -3.02 3.64
N GLY A 178 -17.29 -3.19 4.39
CA GLY A 178 -17.25 -3.20 5.86
C GLY A 178 -16.57 -1.95 6.40
N ASP A 179 -15.40 -2.14 7.01
CA ASP A 179 -14.54 -1.07 7.51
C ASP A 179 -13.29 -0.82 6.65
N LEU A 180 -13.14 -1.56 5.56
CA LEU A 180 -11.99 -1.55 4.66
C LEU A 180 -12.18 -0.52 3.54
N PHE A 181 -11.17 0.32 3.34
CA PHE A 181 -11.09 1.28 2.25
C PHE A 181 -9.87 0.97 1.38
N VAL A 182 -10.07 0.70 0.08
CA VAL A 182 -8.98 0.45 -0.88
C VAL A 182 -8.89 1.60 -1.86
N TYR A 183 -7.70 2.18 -1.99
CA TYR A 183 -7.45 3.35 -2.83
C TYR A 183 -6.20 3.18 -3.70
N TYR A 184 -6.20 3.81 -4.86
CA TYR A 184 -5.10 3.80 -5.81
C TYR A 184 -4.27 5.06 -5.70
N THR A 185 -2.95 4.87 -5.59
CA THR A 185 -1.99 5.97 -5.61
C THR A 185 -1.39 6.08 -7.00
N SER A 186 -1.43 7.27 -7.61
CA SER A 186 -1.02 7.52 -9.01
C SER A 186 0.41 8.08 -9.13
N LYS A 187 1.16 8.19 -8.02
CA LYS A 187 2.51 8.79 -8.04
C LYS A 187 3.44 8.05 -8.99
N THR A 188 4.05 8.78 -9.92
CA THR A 188 5.01 8.29 -10.93
C THR A 188 6.09 7.39 -10.29
N GLY A 189 6.27 6.17 -10.81
CA GLY A 189 7.20 5.15 -10.29
C GLY A 189 6.79 4.50 -8.95
N ALA A 190 5.65 4.89 -8.38
CA ALA A 190 5.16 4.42 -7.09
C ALA A 190 3.71 3.93 -7.11
N ALA A 191 3.08 3.89 -8.29
CA ALA A 191 1.67 3.62 -8.42
C ALA A 191 1.30 2.22 -7.89
N ARG A 192 0.31 2.16 -7.01
CA ARG A 192 -0.16 0.93 -6.37
C ARG A 192 -1.44 1.15 -5.58
N PHE A 193 -2.12 0.05 -5.31
CA PHE A 193 -3.23 0.02 -4.36
C PHE A 193 -2.76 -0.01 -2.93
N ARG A 194 -3.54 0.66 -2.07
CA ARG A 194 -3.36 0.75 -0.63
C ARG A 194 -4.68 0.45 0.05
N ALA A 195 -4.61 0.00 1.30
CA ALA A 195 -5.78 -0.17 2.12
C ALA A 195 -5.62 0.48 3.50
N ILE A 196 -6.75 0.89 4.07
CA ILE A 196 -6.85 1.35 5.46
C ILE A 196 -8.19 0.91 6.07
N LYS A 197 -8.23 0.67 7.38
CA LYS A 197 -9.46 0.33 8.10
C LYS A 197 -9.96 1.50 8.95
N SER A 198 -11.27 1.71 8.97
CA SER A 198 -11.93 2.64 9.88
C SER A 198 -13.43 2.33 10.04
N GLU A 199 -13.79 1.87 11.24
CA GLU A 199 -15.20 1.65 11.59
C GLU A 199 -15.98 2.97 11.63
N GLU A 200 -15.36 4.02 12.16
CA GLU A 200 -16.04 5.30 12.38
C GLU A 200 -16.33 6.06 11.09
N ILE A 201 -15.42 6.01 10.11
CA ILE A 201 -15.70 6.56 8.78
C ILE A 201 -16.77 5.74 8.08
N SER A 202 -16.78 4.42 8.24
CA SER A 202 -17.80 3.55 7.64
C SER A 202 -19.19 3.82 8.23
N LYS A 203 -19.30 3.98 9.55
CA LYS A 203 -20.53 4.42 10.22
C LYS A 203 -20.99 5.80 9.73
N LEU A 204 -20.05 6.74 9.54
CA LEU A 204 -20.37 8.07 9.01
C LEU A 204 -20.93 7.98 7.58
N LEU A 205 -20.28 7.24 6.68
CA LEU A 205 -20.74 7.07 5.31
C LEU A 205 -22.14 6.43 5.26
N ARG A 206 -22.39 5.39 6.07
CA ARG A 206 -23.72 4.79 6.23
C ARG A 206 -24.77 5.82 6.68
N LYS A 207 -24.44 6.64 7.71
CA LYS A 207 -25.33 7.71 8.21
C LYS A 207 -25.62 8.78 7.17
N LEU A 208 -24.69 9.04 6.26
CA LEU A 208 -24.86 9.97 5.14
C LEU A 208 -25.60 9.34 3.95
N GLY A 209 -26.00 8.07 4.04
CA GLY A 209 -26.74 7.36 3.01
C GLY A 209 -25.88 6.86 1.84
N PHE A 210 -24.56 6.72 2.03
CA PHE A 210 -23.72 6.01 1.09
C PHE A 210 -23.80 4.50 1.32
N SER A 211 -23.70 3.73 0.24
CA SER A 211 -23.60 2.26 0.28
C SER A 211 -22.17 1.82 0.06
N GLU A 212 -21.82 0.66 0.61
CA GLU A 212 -20.57 -0.02 0.30
C GLU A 212 -20.51 -0.41 -1.18
N GLY A 213 -19.31 -0.54 -1.72
CA GLY A 213 -19.06 -0.93 -3.10
C GLY A 213 -17.95 -0.13 -3.76
N ILE A 214 -18.05 -0.01 -5.09
CA ILE A 214 -17.07 0.72 -5.90
C ILE A 214 -17.31 2.23 -5.73
N MET A 215 -16.30 2.95 -5.25
CA MET A 215 -16.44 4.34 -4.78
C MET A 215 -16.00 5.40 -5.79
N ILE A 216 -15.60 4.98 -6.99
CA ILE A 216 -14.92 5.85 -7.97
C ILE A 216 -15.74 7.06 -8.43
N PHE A 217 -17.06 7.07 -8.24
CA PHE A 217 -17.91 8.22 -8.57
C PHE A 217 -17.54 9.51 -7.81
N HIS A 218 -16.79 9.40 -6.72
CA HIS A 218 -16.29 10.57 -5.99
C HIS A 218 -15.51 11.54 -6.90
N VAL A 219 -14.75 11.01 -7.88
CA VAL A 219 -13.92 11.82 -8.79
C VAL A 219 -14.75 12.82 -9.62
N LEU A 220 -16.04 12.55 -9.84
CA LEU A 220 -16.94 13.47 -10.55
C LEU A 220 -17.19 14.76 -9.76
N GLY A 221 -17.01 14.73 -8.43
CA GLY A 221 -17.16 15.87 -7.54
C GLY A 221 -15.87 16.67 -7.29
N HIS A 222 -14.75 16.23 -7.84
CA HIS A 222 -13.41 16.70 -7.45
C HIS A 222 -13.21 18.22 -7.56
N ASN A 223 -13.63 18.80 -8.68
CA ASN A 223 -13.48 20.25 -8.92
C ASN A 223 -14.23 21.10 -7.89
N GLU A 224 -15.40 20.65 -7.44
CA GLU A 224 -16.17 21.38 -6.44
C GLU A 224 -15.62 21.13 -5.03
N ALA A 225 -15.27 19.89 -4.71
CA ALA A 225 -14.64 19.52 -3.45
C ALA A 225 -13.32 20.28 -3.23
N SER A 226 -12.52 20.44 -4.28
CA SER A 226 -11.29 21.25 -4.28
C SER A 226 -11.55 22.69 -3.82
N ARG A 227 -12.57 23.36 -4.38
CA ARG A 227 -12.95 24.73 -3.95
C ARG A 227 -13.36 24.77 -2.48
N ILE A 228 -14.09 23.75 -2.01
CA ILE A 228 -14.51 23.64 -0.62
C ILE A 228 -13.29 23.45 0.30
N ILE A 229 -12.35 22.56 -0.07
CA ILE A 229 -11.09 22.36 0.65
C ILE A 229 -10.30 23.66 0.76
N HIS A 230 -10.12 24.38 -0.34
CA HIS A 230 -9.43 25.67 -0.33
C HIS A 230 -10.14 26.70 0.57
N LYS A 231 -11.48 26.71 0.59
CA LYS A 231 -12.28 27.60 1.44
C LYS A 231 -12.23 27.22 2.93
N LEU A 232 -12.24 25.93 3.26
CA LEU A 232 -12.24 25.45 4.64
C LEU A 232 -10.88 25.63 5.30
N PHE A 233 -9.79 25.31 4.60
CA PHE A 233 -8.45 25.32 5.19
C PHE A 233 -7.71 26.64 4.96
N GLN A 234 -8.03 27.39 3.89
CA GLN A 234 -7.51 28.74 3.60
C GLN A 234 -5.98 28.85 3.67
N ARG A 235 -5.26 27.84 3.17
CA ARG A 235 -3.78 27.83 3.17
C ARG A 235 -3.18 27.97 1.78
N GLY A 236 -3.91 28.55 0.83
CA GLY A 236 -3.49 28.66 -0.57
C GLY A 236 -3.06 27.30 -1.13
N PRO A 237 -1.82 27.15 -1.65
CA PRO A 237 -1.32 25.88 -2.19
C PRO A 237 -1.19 24.77 -1.14
N TYR A 238 -1.17 25.09 0.15
CA TYR A 238 -1.08 24.11 1.24
C TYR A 238 -2.44 23.60 1.73
N SER A 239 -3.55 24.02 1.12
CA SER A 239 -4.89 23.61 1.57
C SER A 239 -5.09 22.10 1.47
N TRP A 240 -4.63 21.45 0.39
CA TRP A 240 -4.66 19.99 0.25
C TRP A 240 -3.77 19.25 1.26
N PRO A 241 -2.49 19.62 1.46
CA PRO A 241 -1.68 19.07 2.55
C PRO A 241 -2.28 19.25 3.96
N TRP A 242 -3.07 20.31 4.19
CA TRP A 242 -3.77 20.54 5.45
C TRP A 242 -5.07 19.73 5.56
N ALA A 243 -5.85 19.63 4.49
CA ALA A 243 -7.01 18.74 4.42
C ALA A 243 -6.61 17.30 4.76
N ARG A 244 -5.56 16.81 4.10
CA ARG A 244 -5.03 15.47 4.33
C ARG A 244 -4.47 15.28 5.74
N SER A 245 -3.98 16.34 6.40
CA SER A 245 -3.44 16.21 7.76
C SER A 245 -4.49 15.85 8.81
N VAL A 246 -5.78 16.05 8.52
CA VAL A 246 -6.89 15.57 9.35
C VAL A 246 -6.82 14.05 9.47
N SER A 247 -6.74 13.31 8.35
CA SER A 247 -6.61 11.84 8.36
C SER A 247 -5.43 11.35 9.20
N TYR A 248 -4.28 12.02 9.15
CA TYR A 248 -3.13 11.65 10.00
C TYR A 248 -3.42 11.90 11.48
N GLY A 249 -4.09 12.99 11.83
CA GLY A 249 -4.57 13.21 13.19
C GLY A 249 -5.52 12.11 13.65
N LEU A 250 -6.46 11.67 12.80
CA LEU A 250 -7.37 10.56 13.07
C LEU A 250 -6.64 9.22 13.26
N LYS A 251 -5.59 8.96 12.46
CA LYS A 251 -4.69 7.82 12.62
C LYS A 251 -3.97 7.86 13.97
N GLN A 252 -3.50 9.03 14.39
CA GLN A 252 -2.77 9.21 15.65
C GLN A 252 -3.63 8.86 16.88
N ILE A 253 -4.94 9.10 16.82
CA ILE A 253 -5.90 8.78 17.88
C ILE A 253 -6.57 7.40 17.69
N GLY A 254 -6.11 6.58 16.74
CA GLY A 254 -6.57 5.20 16.54
C GLY A 254 -7.87 5.02 15.74
N LEU A 255 -8.41 6.10 15.15
CA LEU A 255 -9.64 6.03 14.34
C LEU A 255 -9.40 5.56 12.90
N LEU A 256 -8.14 5.60 12.45
CA LEU A 256 -7.68 4.97 11.21
C LEU A 256 -6.60 3.96 11.53
N GLN A 257 -6.72 2.75 10.99
CA GLN A 257 -5.82 1.64 11.26
C GLN A 257 -5.16 1.15 9.97
N GLU A 258 -3.83 1.06 9.99
CA GLU A 258 -3.11 0.31 8.96
C GLU A 258 -3.44 -1.18 9.08
N ILE A 259 -3.30 -1.89 7.96
CA ILE A 259 -3.69 -3.30 7.87
C ILE A 259 -2.44 -4.12 7.59
N ASP A 260 -2.30 -5.23 8.30
CA ASP A 260 -1.19 -6.17 8.11
C ASP A 260 -1.46 -7.22 7.02
N ASP A 261 -2.72 -7.32 6.60
CA ASP A 261 -3.18 -8.12 5.47
C ASP A 261 -2.70 -7.56 4.13
N LEU A 262 -2.44 -8.50 3.23
CA LEU A 262 -2.24 -8.25 1.81
C LEU A 262 -3.48 -8.71 1.06
N TYR A 263 -3.90 -7.91 0.07
CA TYR A 263 -5.03 -8.27 -0.77
C TYR A 263 -4.60 -8.31 -2.23
N LYS A 264 -5.32 -9.10 -3.02
CA LYS A 264 -5.30 -9.07 -4.47
C LYS A 264 -6.53 -8.32 -4.91
N ILE A 265 -6.37 -7.30 -5.72
CA ILE A 265 -7.49 -6.62 -6.37
C ILE A 265 -7.47 -6.93 -7.86
N GLN A 266 -8.63 -7.26 -8.39
CA GLN A 266 -8.88 -7.37 -9.82
C GLN A 266 -9.91 -6.32 -10.21
N LEU A 267 -9.58 -5.54 -11.22
CA LEU A 267 -10.46 -4.60 -11.88
C LEU A 267 -10.67 -5.03 -13.32
N LYS A 268 -11.92 -5.09 -13.76
CA LYS A 268 -12.28 -5.42 -15.13
C LYS A 268 -13.28 -4.41 -15.66
N ARG A 269 -13.03 -3.89 -16.86
CA ARG A 269 -13.97 -3.08 -17.62
C ARG A 269 -14.56 -3.93 -18.74
N MET A 270 -15.88 -3.98 -18.80
CA MET A 270 -16.64 -4.55 -19.91
C MET A 270 -17.61 -3.47 -20.39
N ASP A 271 -17.29 -2.84 -21.52
CA ASP A 271 -18.04 -1.70 -22.06
C ASP A 271 -18.15 -0.53 -21.06
N ASN A 272 -19.35 -0.29 -20.53
CA ASN A 272 -19.66 0.69 -19.49
C ASN A 272 -19.64 0.08 -18.08
N ARG A 273 -19.56 -1.24 -17.92
CA ARG A 273 -19.57 -1.90 -16.62
C ARG A 273 -18.16 -2.06 -16.08
N ILE A 274 -17.99 -1.77 -14.80
CA ILE A 274 -16.76 -2.02 -14.05
C ILE A 274 -17.06 -3.09 -13.00
N GLU A 275 -16.23 -4.12 -12.97
CA GLU A 275 -16.22 -5.15 -11.94
C GLU A 275 -14.95 -5.01 -11.10
N LEU A 276 -15.13 -5.14 -9.79
CA LEU A 276 -14.04 -5.13 -8.81
C LEU A 276 -14.18 -6.37 -7.94
N THR A 277 -13.09 -7.12 -7.83
CA THR A 277 -13.02 -8.28 -6.94
C THR A 277 -11.78 -8.16 -6.05
N LEU A 278 -11.94 -8.46 -4.76
CA LEU A 278 -10.90 -8.37 -3.74
C LEU A 278 -10.76 -9.71 -3.01
N TRP A 279 -9.54 -10.24 -2.93
CA TRP A 279 -9.22 -11.45 -2.17
C TRP A 279 -8.16 -11.18 -1.11
N ASN A 280 -8.22 -11.88 0.01
CA ASN A 280 -7.11 -11.94 0.96
C ASN A 280 -6.00 -12.83 0.39
N LEU A 281 -4.76 -12.33 0.30
CA LEU A 281 -3.66 -13.08 -0.30
C LEU A 281 -3.13 -14.21 0.58
N TYR A 282 -3.31 -14.13 1.89
CA TYR A 282 -2.89 -15.15 2.85
C TYR A 282 -3.90 -16.29 2.92
N THR A 283 -5.20 -15.97 3.12
CA THR A 283 -6.26 -16.99 3.28
C THR A 283 -6.85 -17.46 1.94
N LYS A 284 -6.61 -16.72 0.86
CA LYS A 284 -7.23 -16.90 -0.47
C LYS A 284 -8.75 -16.71 -0.49
N GLU A 285 -9.33 -16.22 0.59
CA GLU A 285 -10.77 -15.95 0.69
C GLU A 285 -11.16 -14.74 -0.17
N LEU A 286 -12.32 -14.87 -0.82
CA LEU A 286 -12.98 -13.75 -1.48
C LEU A 286 -13.55 -12.82 -0.41
N ILE A 287 -13.07 -11.58 -0.38
CA ILE A 287 -13.50 -10.57 0.59
C ILE A 287 -14.67 -9.77 0.04
N ALA A 288 -14.58 -9.32 -1.21
CA ALA A 288 -15.59 -8.48 -1.82
C ALA A 288 -15.67 -8.68 -3.34
N SER A 289 -16.89 -8.58 -3.89
CA SER A 289 -17.12 -8.51 -5.32
C SER A 289 -18.26 -7.54 -5.61
N TYR A 290 -17.97 -6.52 -6.39
CA TYR A 290 -18.92 -5.46 -6.73
C TYR A 290 -18.88 -5.15 -8.22
N SER A 291 -19.99 -4.62 -8.74
CA SER A 291 -20.03 -4.07 -10.08
C SER A 291 -20.86 -2.80 -10.15
N ILE A 292 -20.46 -1.87 -11.03
CA ILE A 292 -21.19 -0.64 -11.29
C ILE A 292 -21.23 -0.36 -12.78
N ASP A 293 -22.23 0.40 -13.22
CA ASP A 293 -22.27 1.01 -14.54
C ASP A 293 -21.62 2.40 -14.49
N TRP A 294 -20.57 2.61 -15.26
CA TRP A 294 -19.84 3.86 -15.36
C TRP A 294 -20.30 4.67 -16.56
N SER A 295 -20.92 5.81 -16.26
CA SER A 295 -21.38 6.79 -17.25
C SER A 295 -20.42 7.97 -17.44
N GLY A 296 -19.29 8.01 -16.72
CA GLY A 296 -18.31 9.08 -16.83
C GLY A 296 -17.55 9.04 -18.16
N LYS A 297 -17.17 10.22 -18.68
CA LYS A 297 -16.46 10.35 -19.96
C LYS A 297 -15.09 9.66 -19.97
N GLU A 298 -14.35 9.79 -18.87
CA GLU A 298 -13.04 9.17 -18.69
C GLU A 298 -13.07 8.25 -17.47
N LEU A 299 -12.35 7.12 -17.56
CA LEU A 299 -12.16 6.24 -16.41
C LEU A 299 -11.01 6.74 -15.54
N PRO A 300 -11.15 6.61 -14.21
CA PRO A 300 -10.03 6.87 -13.32
C PRO A 300 -8.93 5.81 -13.45
N GLU A 301 -7.71 6.20 -13.12
CA GLU A 301 -6.58 5.28 -12.98
C GLU A 301 -6.89 4.17 -11.96
N PRO A 302 -6.49 2.90 -12.21
CA PRO A 302 -5.63 2.44 -13.31
C PRO A 302 -6.38 1.94 -14.56
N LEU A 303 -7.70 2.13 -14.66
CA LEU A 303 -8.49 1.69 -15.81
C LEU A 303 -8.55 2.72 -16.95
N LYS A 304 -7.85 3.85 -16.82
CA LYS A 304 -7.84 4.91 -17.84
C LYS A 304 -7.44 4.38 -19.22
N ASP A 305 -6.33 3.64 -19.27
CA ASP A 305 -5.76 3.09 -20.51
C ASP A 305 -5.77 1.55 -20.54
N ARG A 306 -6.53 0.90 -19.65
CA ARG A 306 -6.54 -0.57 -19.49
C ARG A 306 -7.95 -1.07 -19.26
N SER A 307 -8.32 -2.17 -19.92
CA SER A 307 -9.59 -2.86 -19.67
C SER A 307 -9.52 -3.85 -18.50
N TYR A 308 -8.32 -4.21 -18.06
CA TYR A 308 -8.11 -5.19 -17.00
C TYR A 308 -6.85 -4.88 -16.19
N VAL A 309 -6.97 -4.94 -14.87
CA VAL A 309 -5.87 -4.73 -13.93
C VAL A 309 -5.95 -5.76 -12.81
N VAL A 310 -4.83 -6.42 -12.54
CA VAL A 310 -4.62 -7.22 -11.33
C VAL A 310 -3.44 -6.63 -10.60
N ALA A 311 -3.60 -6.38 -9.31
CA ALA A 311 -2.56 -5.74 -8.51
C ALA A 311 -2.62 -6.18 -7.05
N THR A 312 -1.49 -6.00 -6.36
CA THR A 312 -1.41 -6.17 -4.91
C THR A 312 -1.86 -4.90 -4.19
N VAL A 313 -2.69 -5.07 -3.16
CA VAL A 313 -3.10 -4.01 -2.24
C VAL A 313 -2.28 -4.11 -0.95
N LEU A 314 -1.60 -3.01 -0.60
CA LEU A 314 -0.78 -2.94 0.60
C LEU A 314 -1.51 -2.19 1.73
N GLY A 315 -1.72 -2.85 2.87
CA GLY A 315 -2.37 -2.26 4.04
C GLY A 315 -1.51 -1.28 4.86
N ARG A 316 -0.19 -1.27 4.65
CA ARG A 316 0.74 -0.34 5.33
C ARG A 316 1.15 0.80 4.42
N GLN A 317 1.06 2.03 4.92
CA GLN A 317 1.51 3.19 4.18
C GLN A 317 3.03 3.28 4.20
N HIS A 318 3.62 3.63 3.06
CA HIS A 318 5.05 3.90 2.99
C HIS A 318 5.31 5.40 3.23
N VAL A 319 4.79 5.93 4.33
CA VAL A 319 5.13 7.26 4.83
C VAL A 319 6.17 7.05 5.92
N LYS A 320 7.27 7.81 5.86
CA LYS A 320 8.24 7.79 6.96
C LYS A 320 7.55 8.35 8.19
N GLN A 321 7.61 7.64 9.32
CA GLN A 321 7.06 8.09 10.59
C GLN A 321 7.51 9.53 10.94
N GLU A 322 8.75 9.89 10.60
CA GLU A 322 9.32 11.25 10.69
C GLU A 322 8.45 12.30 9.97
N ILE A 323 7.99 12.03 8.75
CA ILE A 323 7.12 12.96 7.99
C ILE A 323 5.74 13.05 8.64
N GLU A 324 5.23 11.95 9.17
CA GLU A 324 3.97 11.96 9.91
C GLU A 324 4.08 12.84 11.16
N VAL A 325 5.17 12.70 11.92
CA VAL A 325 5.41 13.43 13.17
C VAL A 325 5.75 14.90 12.92
N ASP A 326 6.77 15.18 12.12
CA ASP A 326 7.35 16.52 11.97
C ASP A 326 6.49 17.44 11.09
N SER A 327 5.65 16.87 10.22
CA SER A 327 4.84 17.64 9.27
C SER A 327 3.33 17.55 9.52
N TYR A 328 2.79 16.37 9.81
CA TYR A 328 1.34 16.19 9.89
C TYR A 328 0.81 16.28 11.33
N PHE A 329 1.49 15.67 12.31
CA PHE A 329 1.08 15.72 13.72
C PHE A 329 1.39 17.07 14.35
N SER A 330 2.51 17.69 13.98
CA SER A 330 2.92 19.02 14.45
C SER A 330 1.88 20.12 14.16
N LYS A 331 1.07 19.96 13.11
CA LYS A 331 -0.01 20.90 12.75
C LYS A 331 -1.13 20.98 13.78
N TRP A 332 -1.25 19.96 14.63
CA TRP A 332 -2.33 19.83 15.60
C TRP A 332 -1.83 19.95 17.05
N SER A 333 -0.51 19.92 17.29
CA SER A 333 0.07 19.97 18.64
C SER A 333 0.38 21.40 19.14
N MET A 334 -0.32 22.42 18.65
CA MET A 334 -0.28 23.79 19.20
C MET A 334 -1.50 24.07 20.06
#